data_AF-A0A7X3XN88-F1
#
_entry.id   AF-A0A7X3XN88-F1
#
_cell.length_a   1.000
_cell.length_b   1.000
_cell.length_c   1.000
_cell.angle_alpha   90.00
_cell.angle_beta   90.00
_cell.angle_gamma   90.00
#
_symmetry.space_group_name_H-M   'P 1'
#
loop_
_entity.id
_entity.type
_entity.pdbx_description
1 polymer ?
#
loop_
_entity_poly.entity_id
_entity_poly.type
_entity_poly.pdbx_seq_one_letter_code
_entity_poly.pdbx_strand_id
1 'polypeptide(L)'
;MQVKLAPTKSSSVETDLLLWWEDFYLPVFEYVLPKMGRLEGKRVLELGTGTGGTAALLAKQGASVVGIDLLPFRLVEAQARAAEHDVAEAVNFALMDATHLAFPDNTFDFIISKSVLVFTDHKQTAKECYRVLKPGGKAIFMENMRYHPIVWLYRKMFLKYSGKLRYFSVRDIETVGAEFEKLEHREFHLSAVSALFWQKYISIPLFYRWSLRIFKTIDTALLKCLPFFKRFCWITAMVCHKT
;
A
#
# COMPACT_ATOMS: atom_id res chain seq x y z
N MET A 1 -16.47 -16.16 -15.35
CA MET A 1 -16.03 -15.25 -16.43
C MET A 1 -15.59 -13.95 -15.79
N GLN A 2 -14.29 -13.77 -15.56
CA GLN A 2 -13.73 -12.57 -14.92
C GLN A 2 -13.80 -11.41 -15.92
N VAL A 3 -14.54 -10.36 -15.58
CA VAL A 3 -14.57 -9.13 -16.39
C VAL A 3 -13.24 -8.42 -16.16
N LYS A 4 -12.30 -8.58 -17.10
CA LYS A 4 -11.12 -7.70 -17.21
C LYS A 4 -11.65 -6.28 -17.46
N LEU A 5 -11.57 -5.43 -16.46
CA LEU A 5 -11.79 -4.00 -16.64
C LEU A 5 -10.66 -3.49 -17.52
N ALA A 6 -10.98 -2.95 -18.70
CA ALA A 6 -10.00 -2.30 -19.55
C ALA A 6 -9.36 -1.13 -18.78
N PRO A 7 -8.02 -1.02 -18.75
CA PRO A 7 -7.35 0.07 -18.06
C PRO A 7 -7.77 1.40 -18.68
N THR A 8 -8.18 2.35 -17.83
CA THR A 8 -8.39 3.73 -18.27
C THR A 8 -7.03 4.35 -18.60
N LYS A 9 -6.88 4.89 -19.81
CA LYS A 9 -5.74 5.71 -20.26
C LYS A 9 -5.46 6.99 -19.43
N SER A 10 -5.94 7.10 -18.18
CA SER A 10 -5.86 8.32 -17.37
C SER A 10 -5.16 8.17 -16.01
N SER A 11 -4.66 6.99 -15.63
CA SER A 11 -3.81 6.87 -14.43
C SER A 11 -2.35 6.94 -14.84
N SER A 12 -1.54 7.73 -14.13
CA SER A 12 -0.08 7.75 -14.30
C SER A 12 0.61 6.49 -13.76
N VAL A 13 -0.17 5.56 -13.20
CA VAL A 13 0.27 4.27 -12.66
C VAL A 13 -0.09 3.17 -13.67
N GLU A 14 0.88 2.33 -14.02
CA GLU A 14 0.68 1.13 -14.85
C GLU A 14 -0.19 0.13 -14.07
N THR A 15 -1.44 0.01 -14.48
CA THR A 15 -2.47 -0.74 -13.74
C THR A 15 -2.44 -2.24 -14.03
N ASP A 16 -1.77 -2.66 -15.10
CA ASP A 16 -1.57 -4.06 -15.47
C ASP A 16 -0.71 -4.82 -14.43
N LEU A 17 0.16 -4.11 -13.72
CA LEU A 17 0.99 -4.63 -12.62
C LEU A 17 0.23 -4.81 -11.31
N LEU A 18 -0.94 -4.18 -11.20
CA LEU A 18 -1.80 -4.26 -10.03
C LEU A 18 -2.89 -5.30 -10.28
N LEU A 19 -3.11 -6.19 -9.30
CA LEU A 19 -4.22 -7.15 -9.40
C LEU A 19 -5.55 -6.39 -9.40
N TRP A 20 -6.61 -6.93 -10.01
CA TRP A 20 -7.90 -6.23 -10.15
C TRP A 20 -8.52 -5.76 -8.81
N TRP A 21 -8.28 -6.48 -7.73
CA TRP A 21 -8.70 -6.09 -6.38
C TRP A 21 -7.81 -5.02 -5.73
N GLU A 22 -6.73 -4.59 -6.40
CA GLU A 22 -5.81 -3.53 -6.01
C GLU A 22 -6.21 -2.18 -6.62
N ASP A 23 -7.29 -2.13 -7.41
CA ASP A 23 -7.90 -0.88 -7.86
C ASP A 23 -8.21 0.08 -6.70
N PHE A 24 -8.43 -0.46 -5.49
CA PHE A 24 -8.64 0.32 -4.27
C PHE A 24 -7.38 1.09 -3.83
N TYR A 25 -6.20 0.60 -4.20
CA TYR A 25 -4.92 1.23 -3.93
C TYR A 25 -4.51 2.23 -5.01
N LEU A 26 -5.15 2.28 -6.18
CA LEU A 26 -4.78 3.25 -7.23
C LEU A 26 -4.74 4.70 -6.72
N PRO A 27 -5.76 5.24 -6.02
CA PRO A 27 -5.70 6.61 -5.49
C PRO A 27 -4.62 6.79 -4.42
N VAL A 28 -4.23 5.69 -3.78
CA VAL A 28 -3.21 5.65 -2.73
C VAL A 28 -1.83 5.73 -3.40
N PHE A 29 -1.59 4.95 -4.46
CA PHE A 29 -0.40 5.02 -5.31
C PHE A 29 -0.24 6.40 -5.96
N GLU A 30 -1.31 6.97 -6.51
CA GLU A 30 -1.32 8.34 -7.06
C GLU A 30 -0.90 9.40 -6.03
N TYR A 31 -1.15 9.14 -4.74
CA TYR A 31 -0.73 10.02 -3.64
C TYR A 31 0.73 9.78 -3.20
N VAL A 32 1.18 8.53 -3.10
CA VAL A 32 2.49 8.21 -2.51
C VAL A 32 3.65 8.21 -3.51
N LEU A 33 3.44 7.77 -4.77
CA LEU A 33 4.53 7.68 -5.76
C LEU A 33 5.19 9.05 -6.03
N PRO A 34 4.43 10.15 -6.24
CA PRO A 34 5.06 11.47 -6.41
C PRO A 34 5.87 11.92 -5.19
N LYS A 35 5.53 11.43 -3.99
CA LYS A 35 6.24 11.76 -2.75
C LYS A 35 7.56 11.01 -2.60
N MET A 36 7.74 9.87 -3.28
CA MET A 36 9.03 9.21 -3.37
C MET A 36 10.00 10.04 -4.22
N GLY A 37 9.50 10.74 -5.24
CA GLY A 37 10.34 11.54 -6.15
C GLY A 37 10.97 10.65 -7.23
N ARG A 38 12.13 11.05 -7.77
CA ARG A 38 12.79 10.30 -8.86
C ARG A 38 13.36 8.97 -8.34
N LEU A 39 12.93 7.86 -8.93
CA LEU A 39 13.33 6.51 -8.54
C LEU A 39 14.55 5.97 -9.31
N GLU A 40 14.86 6.54 -10.47
CA GLU A 40 15.99 6.14 -11.30
C GLU A 40 17.32 6.13 -10.52
N GLY A 41 17.92 4.93 -10.39
CA GLY A 41 19.15 4.67 -9.64
C GLY A 41 18.98 4.61 -8.12
N LYS A 42 17.75 4.62 -7.60
CA LYS A 42 17.44 4.55 -6.16
C LYS A 42 17.25 3.11 -5.70
N ARG A 43 17.70 2.83 -4.47
CA ARG A 43 17.49 1.52 -3.83
C ARG A 43 16.21 1.54 -3.03
N VAL A 44 15.30 0.61 -3.31
CA VAL A 44 14.00 0.52 -2.65
C VAL A 44 13.85 -0.83 -1.96
N LEU A 45 13.36 -0.83 -0.72
CA LEU A 45 12.94 -2.05 -0.02
C LEU A 45 11.41 -2.13 -0.04
N GLU A 46 10.85 -3.20 -0.60
CA GLU A 46 9.43 -3.54 -0.46
C GLU A 46 9.25 -4.59 0.65
N LEU A 47 8.49 -4.24 1.69
CA LEU A 47 8.07 -5.18 2.72
C LEU A 47 6.81 -5.91 2.25
N GLY A 48 6.76 -7.23 2.44
CA GLY A 48 5.64 -8.09 2.06
C GLY A 48 5.29 -7.99 0.58
N THR A 49 6.26 -8.28 -0.29
CA THR A 49 6.15 -8.09 -1.74
C THR A 49 5.02 -8.90 -2.39
N GLY A 50 4.58 -9.99 -1.75
CA GLY A 50 3.49 -10.80 -2.26
C GLY A 50 3.80 -11.32 -3.66
N THR A 51 2.99 -10.93 -4.64
CA THR A 51 3.19 -11.35 -6.05
C THR A 51 4.14 -10.43 -6.83
N GLY A 52 4.83 -9.48 -6.19
CA GLY A 52 5.85 -8.63 -6.82
C GLY A 52 5.31 -7.50 -7.68
N GLY A 53 4.01 -7.19 -7.63
CA GLY A 53 3.41 -6.14 -8.47
C GLY A 53 3.97 -4.75 -8.21
N THR A 54 4.12 -4.35 -6.93
CA THR A 54 4.72 -3.05 -6.60
C THR A 54 6.21 -3.03 -6.93
N ALA A 55 6.95 -4.09 -6.63
CA ALA A 55 8.36 -4.18 -6.99
C ALA A 55 8.59 -3.99 -8.50
N ALA A 56 7.81 -4.69 -9.33
CA ALA A 56 7.90 -4.54 -10.78
C ALA A 56 7.55 -3.11 -11.25
N LEU A 57 6.51 -2.49 -10.66
CA LEU A 57 6.13 -1.10 -10.95
C LEU A 57 7.27 -0.11 -10.64
N LEU A 58 7.92 -0.26 -9.49
CA LEU A 58 9.00 0.63 -9.07
C LEU A 58 10.27 0.38 -9.90
N ALA A 59 10.54 -0.87 -10.26
CA ALA A 59 11.67 -1.24 -11.13
C ALA A 59 11.52 -0.66 -12.54
N LYS A 60 10.31 -0.70 -13.13
CA LYS A 60 10.02 -0.01 -14.40
C LYS A 60 10.22 1.51 -14.34
N GLN A 61 10.20 2.10 -13.15
CA GLN A 61 10.51 3.52 -12.92
C GLN A 61 12.01 3.78 -12.63
N GLY A 62 12.86 2.76 -12.83
CA GLY A 62 14.32 2.85 -12.71
C GLY A 62 14.87 2.56 -11.30
N ALA A 63 14.04 2.08 -10.37
CA ALA A 63 14.52 1.66 -9.05
C ALA A 63 15.24 0.31 -9.10
N SER A 64 16.23 0.12 -8.23
CA SER A 64 16.72 -1.20 -7.84
C SER A 64 15.93 -1.65 -6.60
N VAL A 65 15.10 -2.67 -6.74
CA VAL A 65 14.17 -3.09 -5.69
C VAL A 65 14.65 -4.37 -5.00
N VAL A 66 14.55 -4.40 -3.68
CA VAL A 66 14.62 -5.63 -2.88
C VAL A 66 13.24 -5.86 -2.28
N GLY A 67 12.56 -6.94 -2.69
CA GLY A 67 11.27 -7.34 -2.12
C GLY A 67 11.44 -8.46 -1.10
N ILE A 68 10.83 -8.32 0.07
CA ILE A 68 10.84 -9.39 1.09
C ILE A 68 9.46 -9.93 1.39
N ASP A 69 9.36 -11.21 1.74
CA ASP A 69 8.13 -11.84 2.22
C ASP A 69 8.47 -12.97 3.21
N LEU A 70 7.48 -13.40 4.01
CA LEU A 70 7.60 -14.55 4.92
C LEU A 70 7.15 -15.86 4.25
N LEU A 71 6.55 -15.78 3.07
CA LEU A 71 5.97 -16.91 2.36
C LEU A 71 6.80 -17.27 1.13
N PRO A 72 7.54 -18.40 1.12
CA PRO A 72 8.41 -18.78 0.01
C PRO A 72 7.69 -18.84 -1.34
N PHE A 73 6.44 -19.31 -1.38
CA PHE A 73 5.67 -19.41 -2.62
C PHE A 73 5.34 -18.04 -3.23
N ARG A 74 5.25 -16.98 -2.42
CA ARG A 74 5.03 -15.60 -2.89
C ARG A 74 6.27 -15.09 -3.62
N LEU A 75 7.47 -15.42 -3.12
CA LEU A 75 8.72 -15.04 -3.78
C LEU A 75 8.85 -15.68 -5.17
N VAL A 76 8.40 -16.93 -5.33
CA VAL A 76 8.35 -17.60 -6.65
C VAL A 76 7.39 -16.87 -7.60
N GLU A 77 6.18 -16.52 -7.12
CA GLU A 77 5.22 -15.72 -7.90
C GLU A 77 5.79 -14.35 -8.29
N ALA A 78 6.50 -13.69 -7.37
CA ALA A 78 7.11 -12.38 -7.58
C ALA A 78 8.25 -12.42 -8.61
N GLN A 79 9.10 -13.45 -8.55
CA GLN A 79 10.16 -13.68 -9.53
C GLN A 79 9.59 -13.90 -10.93
N ALA A 80 8.56 -14.75 -11.04
CA ALA A 80 7.89 -14.99 -12.32
C ALA A 80 7.29 -13.71 -12.90
N ARG A 81 6.65 -12.87 -12.07
CA ARG A 81 6.12 -11.58 -12.50
C ARG A 81 7.22 -10.61 -12.94
N ALA A 82 8.34 -10.54 -12.21
CA ALA A 82 9.44 -9.67 -12.59
C ALA A 82 10.02 -10.06 -13.97
N ALA A 83 10.09 -11.36 -14.27
CA ALA A 83 10.48 -11.85 -15.59
C ALA A 83 9.43 -11.54 -16.67
N GLU A 84 8.13 -11.72 -16.38
CA GLU A 84 7.03 -11.39 -17.31
C GLU A 84 7.02 -9.92 -17.76
N HIS A 85 7.53 -9.03 -16.91
CA HIS A 85 7.57 -7.59 -17.16
C HIS A 85 8.97 -7.04 -17.46
N ASP A 86 9.93 -7.91 -17.82
CA ASP A 86 11.30 -7.53 -18.24
C ASP A 86 12.07 -6.69 -17.21
N VAL A 87 11.83 -6.93 -15.91
CA VAL A 87 12.48 -6.20 -14.79
C VAL A 87 13.24 -7.12 -13.83
N ALA A 88 13.48 -8.37 -14.21
CA ALA A 88 14.16 -9.37 -13.36
C ALA A 88 15.55 -8.90 -12.89
N GLU A 89 16.32 -8.20 -13.72
CA GLU A 89 17.65 -7.67 -13.36
C GLU A 89 17.61 -6.53 -12.35
N ALA A 90 16.47 -5.84 -12.23
CA ALA A 90 16.28 -4.69 -11.34
C ALA A 90 15.66 -5.07 -9.99
N VAL A 91 15.22 -6.32 -9.81
CA VAL A 91 14.50 -6.76 -8.62
C VAL A 91 15.11 -8.03 -8.01
N ASN A 92 15.42 -7.97 -6.72
CA ASN A 92 15.83 -9.12 -5.94
C ASN A 92 14.78 -9.47 -4.88
N PHE A 93 14.51 -10.75 -4.69
CA PHE A 93 13.52 -11.22 -3.72
C PHE A 93 14.16 -12.10 -2.65
N ALA A 94 13.77 -11.91 -1.38
CA ALA A 94 14.33 -12.67 -0.26
C ALA A 94 13.27 -13.06 0.79
N LEU A 95 13.44 -14.23 1.39
CA LEU A 95 12.65 -14.68 2.53
C LEU A 95 13.16 -13.94 3.78
N MET A 96 12.37 -13.03 4.35
CA MET A 96 12.81 -12.20 5.47
C MET A 96 11.63 -11.66 6.29
N ASP A 97 11.85 -11.54 7.60
CA ASP A 97 10.92 -10.91 8.53
C ASP A 97 11.14 -9.39 8.57
N ALA A 98 10.09 -8.62 8.30
CA ALA A 98 10.13 -7.16 8.35
C ALA A 98 10.37 -6.57 9.75
N THR A 99 10.28 -7.39 10.81
CA THR A 99 10.64 -6.99 12.19
C THR A 99 12.12 -7.24 12.53
N HIS A 100 12.87 -7.92 11.66
CA HIS A 100 14.28 -8.26 11.82
C HIS A 100 15.00 -8.24 10.46
N LEU A 101 15.33 -7.05 9.97
CA LEU A 101 15.91 -6.85 8.64
C LEU A 101 17.42 -7.16 8.65
N ALA A 102 17.84 -8.13 7.84
CA ALA A 102 19.25 -8.51 7.69
C ALA A 102 20.02 -7.57 6.72
N PHE A 103 19.75 -6.27 6.79
CA PHE A 103 20.44 -5.24 6.00
C PHE A 103 21.23 -4.29 6.91
N PRO A 104 22.36 -3.72 6.42
CA PRO A 104 23.06 -2.66 7.13
C PRO A 104 22.20 -1.40 7.31
N ASP A 105 22.59 -0.58 8.26
CA ASP A 105 22.00 0.74 8.47
C ASP A 105 22.16 1.61 7.21
N ASN A 106 21.22 2.52 6.98
CA ASN A 106 21.30 3.51 5.89
C ASN A 106 21.53 2.90 4.48
N THR A 107 20.85 1.78 4.19
CA THR A 107 20.99 1.04 2.93
C THR A 107 20.04 1.52 1.83
N PHE A 108 18.80 1.86 2.18
CA PHE A 108 17.73 2.13 1.20
C PHE A 108 17.38 3.61 1.12
N ASP A 109 17.13 4.11 -0.09
CA ASP A 109 16.61 5.46 -0.32
C ASP A 109 15.12 5.53 0.02
N PHE A 110 14.38 4.46 -0.30
CA PHE A 110 12.97 4.34 0.02
C PHE A 110 12.62 2.97 0.60
N ILE A 111 11.61 2.95 1.46
CA ILE A 111 10.96 1.73 1.93
C ILE A 111 9.48 1.85 1.59
N ILE A 112 8.84 0.79 1.12
CA ILE A 112 7.40 0.77 0.84
C ILE A 112 6.77 -0.52 1.36
N SER A 113 5.55 -0.43 1.89
CA SER A 113 4.72 -1.59 2.20
C SER A 113 3.26 -1.37 1.83
N LYS A 114 2.57 -2.47 1.50
CA LYS A 114 1.15 -2.49 1.15
C LYS A 114 0.43 -3.59 1.92
N SER A 115 -0.35 -3.23 2.95
CA SER A 115 -1.11 -4.17 3.79
C SER A 115 -0.27 -5.23 4.48
N VAL A 116 0.86 -4.84 5.06
CA VAL A 116 1.82 -5.78 5.65
C VAL A 116 1.88 -5.64 7.15
N LEU A 117 1.77 -4.43 7.68
CA LEU A 117 1.96 -4.18 9.10
C LEU A 117 0.88 -4.87 9.94
N VAL A 118 -0.29 -5.17 9.36
CA VAL A 118 -1.32 -6.02 10.00
C VAL A 118 -0.80 -7.39 10.49
N PHE A 119 0.32 -7.87 9.94
CA PHE A 119 0.98 -9.12 10.29
C PHE A 119 2.22 -8.95 11.18
N THR A 120 2.61 -7.73 11.52
CA THR A 120 3.89 -7.45 12.21
C THR A 120 3.68 -6.69 13.52
N ASP A 121 4.74 -6.61 14.33
CA ASP A 121 4.79 -5.58 15.35
C ASP A 121 5.12 -4.22 14.70
N HIS A 122 4.14 -3.32 14.64
CA HIS A 122 4.28 -2.04 13.95
C HIS A 122 5.47 -1.22 14.47
N LYS A 123 5.74 -1.22 15.78
CA LYS A 123 6.81 -0.41 16.37
C LYS A 123 8.17 -1.00 16.02
N GLN A 124 8.34 -2.31 16.16
CA GLN A 124 9.57 -2.98 15.79
C GLN A 124 9.83 -2.87 14.28
N THR A 125 8.82 -3.07 13.43
CA THR A 125 8.93 -2.83 11.98
C THR A 125 9.34 -1.40 11.68
N ALA A 126 8.72 -0.39 12.32
CA ALA A 126 9.07 1.01 12.11
C ALA A 126 10.54 1.30 12.50
N LYS A 127 11.03 0.74 13.60
CA LYS A 127 12.43 0.84 14.02
C LYS A 127 13.41 0.25 13.02
N GLU A 128 13.13 -0.97 12.56
CA GLU A 128 13.97 -1.61 11.54
C GLU A 128 13.96 -0.83 10.22
N CYS A 129 12.79 -0.32 9.82
CA CYS A 129 12.68 0.56 8.66
C CYS A 129 13.53 1.81 8.83
N TYR A 130 13.40 2.51 9.96
CA TYR A 130 14.20 3.70 10.25
C TYR A 130 15.70 3.41 10.21
N ARG A 131 16.14 2.28 10.79
CA ARG A 131 17.54 1.86 10.81
C ARG A 131 18.11 1.68 9.41
N VAL A 132 17.44 0.91 8.55
CA VAL A 132 17.94 0.60 7.20
C VAL A 132 17.68 1.71 6.18
N LEU A 133 16.86 2.70 6.51
CA LEU A 133 16.60 3.86 5.65
C LEU A 133 17.77 4.85 5.72
N LYS A 134 18.20 5.41 4.59
CA LYS A 134 19.23 6.46 4.52
C LYS A 134 18.73 7.77 5.14
N PRO A 135 19.63 8.64 5.66
CA PRO A 135 19.30 10.05 5.88
C PRO A 135 18.79 10.69 4.58
N GLY A 136 17.74 11.50 4.68
CA GLY A 136 16.98 12.03 3.54
C GLY A 136 16.01 11.03 2.88
N GLY A 137 15.98 9.77 3.34
CA GLY A 137 15.10 8.72 2.81
C GLY A 137 13.67 8.82 3.30
N LYS A 138 12.77 8.06 2.66
CA LYS A 138 11.35 8.00 3.07
C LYS A 138 10.83 6.56 3.18
N ALA A 139 10.06 6.29 4.22
CA ALA A 139 9.30 5.05 4.38
C ALA A 139 7.81 5.30 4.12
N ILE A 140 7.20 4.47 3.28
CA ILE A 140 5.82 4.59 2.82
C ILE A 140 5.04 3.37 3.29
N PHE A 141 3.97 3.59 4.05
CA PHE A 141 3.12 2.51 4.56
C PHE A 141 1.69 2.72 4.06
N MET A 142 1.13 1.75 3.35
CA MET A 142 -0.25 1.78 2.86
C MET A 142 -1.07 0.69 3.57
N GLU A 143 -1.86 1.08 4.57
CA GLU A 143 -2.42 0.15 5.53
C GLU A 143 -3.95 0.17 5.59
N ASN A 144 -4.49 -1.01 5.89
CA ASN A 144 -5.91 -1.25 6.03
C ASN A 144 -6.37 -0.87 7.45
N MET A 145 -7.23 0.14 7.53
CA MET A 145 -7.77 0.67 8.78
C MET A 145 -8.82 -0.26 9.40
N ARG A 146 -8.93 -0.20 10.73
CA ARG A 146 -9.74 -1.11 11.54
C ARG A 146 -11.23 -0.79 11.56
N TYR A 147 -11.60 0.50 11.62
CA TYR A 147 -12.92 0.92 12.10
C TYR A 147 -13.92 1.31 11.02
N HIS A 148 -13.60 1.15 9.73
CA HIS A 148 -14.58 1.40 8.68
C HIS A 148 -15.82 0.49 8.89
N PRO A 149 -17.04 1.02 9.10
CA PRO A 149 -18.20 0.21 9.54
C PRO A 149 -18.55 -0.97 8.63
N ILE A 150 -18.64 -0.71 7.32
CA ILE A 150 -19.00 -1.73 6.32
C ILE A 150 -17.90 -2.80 6.20
N VAL A 151 -16.63 -2.38 6.08
CA VAL A 151 -15.50 -3.30 6.00
C VAL A 151 -15.35 -4.11 7.28
N TRP A 152 -15.51 -3.49 8.45
CA TRP A 152 -15.49 -4.17 9.74
C TRP A 152 -16.57 -5.26 9.80
N LEU A 153 -17.81 -4.95 9.40
CA LEU A 153 -18.90 -5.92 9.36
C LEU A 153 -18.58 -7.05 8.38
N TYR A 154 -18.08 -6.73 7.19
CA TYR A 154 -17.65 -7.72 6.20
C TYR A 154 -16.55 -8.65 6.76
N ARG A 155 -15.52 -8.09 7.40
CA ARG A 155 -14.44 -8.86 8.03
C ARG A 155 -14.99 -9.79 9.11
N LYS A 156 -15.94 -9.33 9.92
CA LYS A 156 -16.57 -10.13 10.98
C LYS A 156 -17.42 -11.29 10.43
N MET A 157 -18.09 -11.09 9.30
CA MET A 157 -19.00 -12.10 8.72
C MET A 157 -18.28 -13.13 7.84
N PHE A 158 -17.25 -12.72 7.09
CA PHE A 158 -16.69 -13.55 6.00
C PHE A 158 -15.22 -13.91 6.16
N LEU A 159 -14.45 -13.16 6.92
CA LEU A 159 -13.06 -13.56 7.19
C LEU A 159 -13.06 -14.36 8.49
N LYS A 160 -12.43 -15.54 8.48
CA LYS A 160 -12.09 -16.25 9.72
C LYS A 160 -11.16 -15.35 10.51
N TYR A 161 -11.73 -14.53 11.38
CA TYR A 161 -11.01 -13.54 12.18
C TYR A 161 -10.06 -14.30 13.11
N SER A 162 -8.81 -14.47 12.70
CA SER A 162 -7.79 -14.87 13.65
C SER A 162 -7.55 -13.64 14.51
N GLY A 163 -7.72 -13.75 15.84
CA GLY A 163 -7.50 -12.63 16.77
C GLY A 163 -6.05 -12.08 16.74
N LYS A 164 -5.19 -12.63 15.89
CA LYS A 164 -3.79 -12.27 15.69
C LYS A 164 -3.59 -11.15 14.67
N LEU A 165 -4.56 -10.85 13.81
CA LEU A 165 -4.44 -9.74 12.84
C LEU A 165 -4.64 -8.38 13.51
N ARG A 166 -3.66 -7.49 13.36
CA ARG A 166 -3.67 -6.16 14.00
C ARG A 166 -3.92 -5.06 12.98
N TYR A 167 -5.18 -4.90 12.57
CA TYR A 167 -5.54 -3.82 11.64
C TYR A 167 -5.20 -2.43 12.22
N PHE A 168 -4.76 -1.55 11.33
CA PHE A 168 -4.30 -0.21 11.68
C PHE A 168 -5.40 0.65 12.30
N SER A 169 -5.04 1.39 13.33
CA SER A 169 -5.85 2.46 13.91
C SER A 169 -5.11 3.80 13.79
N VAL A 170 -5.80 4.90 14.09
CA VAL A 170 -5.15 6.23 14.13
C VAL A 170 -3.99 6.26 15.15
N ARG A 171 -4.09 5.51 16.25
CA ARG A 171 -2.99 5.39 17.23
C ARG A 171 -1.78 4.66 16.68
N ASP A 172 -1.98 3.73 15.74
CA ASP A 172 -0.87 3.03 15.08
C ASP A 172 -0.13 3.96 14.11
N ILE A 173 -0.84 4.89 13.47
CA ILE A 173 -0.23 5.96 12.66
C ILE A 173 0.72 6.79 13.52
N GLU A 174 0.28 7.21 14.72
CA GLU A 174 1.11 7.94 15.67
C GLU A 174 2.29 7.09 16.16
N THR A 175 2.05 5.81 16.47
CA THR A 175 3.09 4.89 16.97
C THR A 175 4.20 4.68 15.96
N VAL A 176 3.84 4.43 14.69
CA VAL A 176 4.83 4.26 13.61
C VAL A 176 5.47 5.59 13.25
N GLY A 177 4.69 6.67 13.20
CA GLY A 177 5.19 8.01 12.88
C GLY A 177 6.18 8.56 13.90
N ALA A 178 6.05 8.20 15.18
CA ALA A 178 6.93 8.67 16.25
C ALA A 178 8.38 8.19 16.13
N GLU A 179 8.65 7.16 15.33
CA GLU A 179 10.02 6.69 15.04
C GLU A 179 10.72 7.54 13.97
N PHE A 180 10.03 8.49 13.33
CA PHE A 180 10.54 9.32 12.24
C PHE A 180 10.41 10.82 12.56
N GLU A 181 11.29 11.64 11.99
CA GLU A 181 11.34 13.08 12.28
C GLU A 181 10.16 13.85 11.67
N LYS A 182 9.60 13.34 10.57
CA LYS A 182 8.42 13.92 9.94
C LYS A 182 7.48 12.83 9.42
N LEU A 183 6.19 12.99 9.73
CA LEU A 183 5.11 12.15 9.23
C LEU A 183 4.13 12.99 8.40
N GLU A 184 3.83 12.52 7.19
CA GLU A 184 2.67 12.95 6.39
C GLU A 184 1.73 11.77 6.22
N HIS A 185 0.42 11.95 6.42
CA HIS A 185 -0.53 10.85 6.19
C HIS A 185 -1.85 11.33 5.58
N ARG A 186 -2.50 10.44 4.82
CA ARG A 186 -3.79 10.67 4.17
C ARG A 186 -4.65 9.42 4.24
N GLU A 187 -5.92 9.63 4.58
CA GLU A 187 -6.92 8.58 4.64
C GLU A 187 -7.80 8.56 3.38
N PHE A 188 -8.24 7.37 2.99
CA PHE A 188 -8.97 7.10 1.75
C PHE A 188 -10.20 6.22 2.00
N HIS A 189 -11.21 6.40 1.14
CA HIS A 189 -12.44 5.60 1.09
C HIS A 189 -13.23 5.64 2.39
N LEU A 190 -13.90 6.77 2.66
CA LEU A 190 -14.87 6.92 3.75
C LEU A 190 -16.26 6.46 3.30
N SER A 191 -16.76 7.03 2.20
CA SER A 191 -18.03 6.62 1.57
C SER A 191 -17.81 5.87 0.27
N ALA A 192 -16.64 6.07 -0.37
CA ALA A 192 -16.31 5.43 -1.64
C ALA A 192 -16.28 3.89 -1.55
N VAL A 193 -16.17 3.30 -0.35
CA VAL A 193 -16.27 1.85 -0.18
C VAL A 193 -17.63 1.30 -0.64
N SER A 194 -18.69 2.09 -0.54
CA SER A 194 -20.05 1.66 -0.88
C SER A 194 -20.21 1.45 -2.38
N ALA A 195 -19.52 2.24 -3.21
CA ALA A 195 -19.47 2.02 -4.65
C ALA A 195 -18.83 0.69 -5.03
N LEU A 196 -17.94 0.16 -4.18
CA LEU A 196 -17.22 -1.10 -4.40
C LEU A 196 -18.12 -2.32 -4.15
N PHE A 197 -19.03 -2.24 -3.17
CA PHE A 197 -20.06 -3.25 -2.99
C PHE A 197 -21.01 -3.25 -4.19
N TRP A 198 -21.39 -2.07 -4.69
CA TRP A 198 -22.25 -1.97 -5.87
C TRP A 198 -21.65 -2.60 -7.12
N GLN A 199 -20.35 -2.46 -7.38
CA GLN A 199 -19.69 -3.07 -8.53
C GLN A 199 -19.82 -4.61 -8.56
N LYS A 200 -19.88 -5.26 -7.40
CA LYS A 200 -20.04 -6.72 -7.27
C LYS A 200 -21.47 -7.18 -7.61
N TYR A 201 -22.48 -6.31 -7.46
CA TYR A 201 -23.90 -6.65 -7.60
C TYR A 201 -24.60 -5.95 -8.78
N ILE A 202 -24.07 -4.83 -9.26
CA ILE A 202 -24.59 -4.02 -10.37
C ILE A 202 -23.45 -3.79 -11.36
N SER A 203 -23.40 -4.63 -12.40
CA SER A 203 -22.37 -4.62 -13.45
C SER A 203 -22.59 -3.52 -14.50
N ILE A 204 -22.73 -2.25 -14.07
CA ILE A 204 -22.87 -1.09 -14.98
C ILE A 204 -21.62 -0.20 -14.85
N PRO A 205 -20.60 -0.35 -15.73
CA PRO A 205 -19.31 0.32 -15.59
C PRO A 205 -19.37 1.84 -15.56
N LEU A 206 -20.28 2.46 -16.32
CA LEU A 206 -20.47 3.91 -16.33
C LEU A 206 -21.04 4.44 -15.00
N PHE A 207 -22.03 3.73 -14.43
CA PHE A 207 -22.63 4.10 -13.16
C PHE A 207 -21.62 3.95 -12.01
N TYR A 208 -20.81 2.88 -12.02
CA TYR A 208 -19.72 2.70 -11.07
C TYR A 208 -18.71 3.86 -11.13
N ARG A 209 -18.25 4.24 -12.32
CA ARG A 209 -17.29 5.34 -12.50
C ARG A 209 -17.84 6.69 -12.05
N TRP A 210 -19.10 6.97 -12.39
CA TRP A 210 -19.77 8.20 -12.00
C TRP A 210 -19.96 8.29 -10.49
N SER A 211 -20.51 7.25 -9.88
CA SER A 211 -20.74 7.19 -8.43
C SER A 211 -19.43 7.27 -7.63
N LEU A 212 -18.38 6.55 -8.05
CA LEU A 212 -17.06 6.63 -7.44
C LEU A 212 -16.47 8.05 -7.45
N ARG A 213 -16.63 8.81 -8.55
CA ARG A 213 -16.15 10.21 -8.62
C ARG A 213 -16.89 11.12 -7.64
N ILE A 214 -18.21 10.95 -7.54
CA ILE A 214 -19.03 11.71 -6.59
C ILE A 214 -18.60 11.41 -5.16
N PHE A 215 -18.54 10.13 -4.78
CA PHE A 215 -18.14 9.73 -3.43
C PHE A 215 -16.72 10.19 -3.09
N LYS A 216 -15.77 10.13 -4.03
CA LYS A 216 -14.41 10.69 -3.81
C LYS A 216 -14.43 12.20 -3.55
N THR A 217 -15.28 12.94 -4.25
CA THR A 217 -15.40 14.40 -4.07
C THR A 217 -16.01 14.72 -2.70
N ILE A 218 -17.06 13.99 -2.31
CA ILE A 218 -17.69 14.09 -0.99
C ILE A 218 -16.69 13.73 0.10
N ASP A 219 -15.99 12.60 -0.02
CA ASP A 219 -14.97 12.16 0.94
C ASP A 219 -13.90 13.24 1.13
N THR A 220 -13.41 13.83 0.03
CA THR A 220 -12.37 14.88 0.09
C THR A 220 -12.87 16.12 0.83
N ALA A 221 -14.09 16.58 0.57
CA ALA A 221 -14.67 17.73 1.26
C ALA A 221 -14.93 17.43 2.75
N LEU A 222 -15.52 16.28 3.06
CA LEU A 222 -15.84 15.87 4.42
C LEU A 222 -14.59 15.69 5.27
N LEU A 223 -13.56 15.02 4.76
CA LEU A 223 -12.33 14.78 5.52
C LEU A 223 -11.51 16.06 5.74
N LYS A 224 -11.68 17.08 4.88
CA LYS A 224 -11.10 18.41 5.06
C LYS A 224 -11.83 19.21 6.15
N CYS A 225 -13.17 19.19 6.14
CA CYS A 225 -13.97 19.97 7.09
C CYS A 225 -14.11 19.28 8.46
N LEU A 226 -14.09 17.95 8.51
CA LEU A 226 -14.36 17.14 9.69
C LEU A 226 -13.31 16.02 9.85
N PRO A 227 -12.09 16.33 10.33
CA PRO A 227 -10.99 15.37 10.48
C PRO A 227 -11.32 14.17 11.36
N PHE A 228 -12.30 14.29 12.26
CA PHE A 228 -12.81 13.21 13.09
C PHE A 228 -13.13 11.94 12.29
N PHE A 229 -13.69 12.09 11.07
CA PHE A 229 -14.12 10.96 10.24
C PHE A 229 -12.98 10.17 9.61
N LYS A 230 -11.74 10.67 9.62
CA LYS A 230 -10.56 9.95 9.11
C LYS A 230 -10.40 8.56 9.73
N ARG A 231 -10.78 8.40 11.01
CA ARG A 231 -10.73 7.11 11.71
C ARG A 231 -11.62 6.02 11.10
N PHE A 232 -12.62 6.41 10.31
CA PHE A 232 -13.59 5.53 9.66
C PHE A 232 -13.28 5.28 8.19
N CYS A 233 -12.24 5.89 7.63
CA CYS A 233 -11.73 5.54 6.32
C CYS A 233 -11.20 4.10 6.29
N TRP A 234 -11.18 3.50 5.11
CA TRP A 234 -10.73 2.11 4.95
C TRP A 234 -9.21 1.99 4.80
N ILE A 235 -8.55 2.92 4.11
CA ILE A 235 -7.11 2.85 3.86
C ILE A 235 -6.44 4.12 4.38
N THR A 236 -5.26 4.00 4.97
CA THR A 236 -4.36 5.12 5.23
C THR A 236 -3.07 4.95 4.45
N ALA A 237 -2.49 6.06 3.99
CA ALA A 237 -1.13 6.11 3.49
C ALA A 237 -0.31 7.03 4.37
N MET A 238 0.83 6.54 4.83
CA MET A 238 1.81 7.27 5.59
C MET A 238 3.07 7.45 4.76
N VAL A 239 3.67 8.64 4.83
CA VAL A 239 4.99 8.95 4.29
C VAL A 239 5.81 9.50 5.47
N CYS A 240 6.71 8.66 5.96
CA CYS A 240 7.60 8.96 7.06
C CYS A 240 8.98 9.34 6.52
N HIS A 241 9.58 10.41 7.04
CA HIS A 241 10.85 10.93 6.57
C HIS A 241 11.92 10.69 7.63
N LYS A 242 13.09 10.24 7.16
CA LYS A 242 14.33 10.29 7.93
C LYS A 242 15.14 11.49 7.46
N THR A 243 15.37 12.49 8.32
CA THR A 243 16.09 13.72 7.94
C THR A 243 17.60 13.58 8.11
#